data_AF-A0A8S3ZEZ1-F1
#
_entry.id   AF-A0A8S3ZEZ1-F1
#
_cell.length_a   1.000
_cell.length_b   1.000
_cell.length_c   1.000
_cell.angle_alpha   90.00
_cell.angle_beta   90.00
_cell.angle_gamma   90.00
#
_symmetry.space_group_name_H-M   'P 1'
#
loop_
_entity.id
_entity.type
_entity.pdbx_description
1 polymer ?
#
loop_
_entity_poly.entity_id
_entity_poly.type
_entity_poly.pdbx_seq_one_letter_code
_entity_poly.pdbx_strand_id
1 'polypeptide(L)'
;QTREHALLAYTLGVKQLICAVNKMDSTSPQYSESRYNEIRKEVSTYIKKIGYNPVSVPFMPISGWVGDNMLEESSNMPWFKC
;
A
#
# COMPACT_ATOMS: atom_id res chain seq x y z
N GLN A 1 -7.12 -2.28 13.35
CA GLN A 1 -5.87 -1.57 13.68
C GLN A 1 -5.35 -0.62 12.59
N THR A 2 -5.23 -0.98 11.31
CA THR A 2 -4.72 -0.08 10.24
C THR A 2 -5.39 1.31 10.22
N ARG A 3 -6.69 1.28 10.50
CA ARG A 3 -7.57 2.44 10.63
C ARG A 3 -7.20 3.37 11.80
N GLU A 4 -6.92 2.79 12.96
CA GLU A 4 -6.55 3.50 14.18
C GLU A 4 -5.14 4.05 14.08
N HIS A 5 -4.18 3.29 13.52
CA HIS A 5 -2.82 3.77 13.32
C HIS A 5 -2.76 4.97 12.37
N ALA A 6 -3.53 4.96 11.27
CA ALA A 6 -3.59 6.09 10.35
C ALA A 6 -4.21 7.34 11.00
N LEU A 7 -5.26 7.15 11.82
CA LEU A 7 -5.87 8.23 12.59
C LEU A 7 -4.88 8.81 13.62
N LEU A 8 -4.22 7.94 14.39
CA LEU A 8 -3.23 8.35 15.39
C LEU A 8 -2.07 9.13 14.73
N ALA A 9 -1.54 8.63 13.61
CA ALA A 9 -0.50 9.33 12.85
C ALA A 9 -0.96 10.74 12.43
N TYR A 10 -2.22 10.88 12.00
CA TYR A 10 -2.77 12.17 11.60
C TYR A 10 -2.91 13.12 12.79
N THR A 11 -3.40 12.63 13.93
CA THR A 11 -3.52 13.43 15.16
C THR A 11 -2.17 13.86 15.72
N LEU A 12 -1.11 13.08 15.47
CA LEU A 12 0.26 13.40 15.86
C LEU A 12 0.95 14.39 14.88
N GLY A 13 0.26 14.83 13.83
CA GLY A 13 0.79 15.79 12.86
C GLY A 13 1.68 15.18 11.77
N VAL A 14 1.69 13.85 11.63
CA VAL A 14 2.40 13.18 10.53
C VAL A 14 1.62 13.41 9.24
N LYS A 15 2.14 14.27 8.36
CA LYS A 15 1.50 14.63 7.08
C LYS A 15 1.89 13.73 5.91
N GLN A 16 3.02 13.01 6.04
CA GLN A 16 3.53 12.10 5.01
C GLN A 16 3.24 10.67 5.43
N LEU A 17 2.58 9.91 4.55
CA LEU A 17 2.22 8.52 4.79
C LEU A 17 2.58 7.72 3.53
N ILE A 18 3.13 6.53 3.73
CA ILE A 18 3.38 5.55 2.66
C ILE A 18 2.58 4.30 3.01
N CYS A 19 1.86 3.75 2.03
CA CYS A 19 1.11 2.51 2.21
C CYS A 19 1.83 1.36 1.51
N ALA A 20 2.49 0.50 2.28
CA ALA A 20 3.09 -0.72 1.76
C ALA A 20 2.07 -1.87 1.80
N VAL A 21 1.68 -2.38 0.64
CA VAL A 21 0.79 -3.54 0.49
C VAL A 21 1.67 -4.79 0.50
N ASN A 22 1.78 -5.43 1.66
CA ASN A 22 2.65 -6.58 1.87
C ASN A 22 1.99 -7.92 1.50
N LYS A 23 2.80 -8.97 1.37
CA LYS A 23 2.43 -10.37 1.10
C LYS A 23 1.80 -10.59 -0.28
N MET A 24 2.28 -9.87 -1.29
CA MET A 24 1.80 -10.01 -2.68
C MET A 24 2.07 -11.41 -3.27
N ASP A 25 3.07 -12.12 -2.76
CA ASP A 25 3.37 -13.52 -3.07
C ASP A 25 2.25 -14.49 -2.66
N SER A 26 1.50 -14.13 -1.61
CA SER A 26 0.48 -14.99 -1.00
C SER A 26 -0.93 -14.70 -1.53
N THR A 27 -1.09 -13.81 -2.51
CA THR A 27 -2.39 -13.58 -3.14
C THR A 27 -2.78 -14.76 -4.03
N SER A 28 -4.07 -14.96 -4.23
CA SER A 28 -4.60 -15.98 -5.17
C SER A 28 -5.36 -15.27 -6.27
N PRO A 29 -4.84 -15.18 -7.52
CA PRO A 29 -3.53 -15.65 -8.01
C PRO A 29 -2.34 -14.85 -7.44
N GLN A 30 -1.13 -15.43 -7.49
CA GLN A 30 0.09 -14.78 -6.97
C GLN A 30 0.34 -13.44 -7.69
N TYR A 31 0.76 -12.42 -6.95
CA TYR A 31 1.02 -11.07 -7.45
C TYR A 31 -0.15 -10.45 -8.23
N SER A 32 -1.39 -10.67 -7.76
CA SER A 32 -2.60 -10.19 -8.43
C SER A 32 -2.72 -8.67 -8.40
N GLU A 33 -2.69 -8.05 -9.57
CA GLU A 33 -2.96 -6.62 -9.75
C GLU A 33 -4.38 -6.25 -9.28
N SER A 34 -5.37 -7.12 -9.54
CA SER A 34 -6.75 -6.89 -9.14
C SER A 34 -6.87 -6.75 -7.62
N ARG A 35 -6.20 -7.63 -6.86
CA ARG A 35 -6.18 -7.59 -5.41
C ARG A 35 -5.49 -6.33 -4.89
N TYR A 36 -4.38 -5.94 -5.49
CA TYR A 36 -3.70 -4.68 -5.17
C TYR A 36 -4.60 -3.46 -5.40
N ASN A 37 -5.27 -3.39 -6.56
CA ASN A 37 -6.15 -2.28 -6.91
C ASN A 37 -7.37 -2.17 -5.98
N GLU A 38 -7.93 -3.30 -5.55
CA GLU A 38 -9.00 -3.36 -4.54
C GLU A 38 -8.54 -2.75 -3.21
N ILE A 39 -7.38 -3.22 -2.69
CA ILE A 39 -6.80 -2.72 -1.43
C ILE A 39 -6.48 -1.23 -1.54
N ARG A 40 -5.84 -0.80 -2.64
CA ARG A 40 -5.52 0.60 -2.89
C ARG A 40 -6.77 1.47 -2.84
N LYS A 41 -7.88 1.03 -3.45
CA LYS A 41 -9.14 1.79 -3.46
C LYS A 41 -9.78 1.88 -2.09
N GLU A 42 -9.81 0.77 -1.35
CA GLU A 42 -10.36 0.73 0.01
C GLU A 42 -9.57 1.64 0.95
N VAL A 43 -8.23 1.52 0.94
CA VAL A 43 -7.34 2.33 1.79
C VAL A 43 -7.37 3.79 1.37
N SER A 44 -7.39 4.12 0.07
CA SER A 44 -7.53 5.50 -0.42
C SER A 44 -8.81 6.16 0.07
N THR A 45 -9.92 5.43 0.06
CA THR A 45 -11.20 5.92 0.59
C THR A 45 -11.11 6.17 2.10
N TYR A 46 -10.38 5.31 2.80
CA TYR A 46 -10.21 5.40 4.25
C TYR A 46 -9.35 6.60 4.68
N ILE A 47 -8.16 6.76 4.08
CA ILE A 47 -7.25 7.86 4.39
C ILE A 47 -7.86 9.22 4.03
N LYS A 48 -8.69 9.27 2.97
CA LYS A 48 -9.46 10.46 2.61
C LYS A 48 -10.47 10.86 3.69
N LYS A 49 -11.10 9.88 4.37
CA LYS A 49 -11.99 10.16 5.52
C LYS A 49 -11.25 10.67 6.74
N ILE A 50 -10.00 10.23 6.95
CA ILE A 50 -9.16 10.71 8.06
C ILE A 50 -8.70 12.16 7.82
N GLY A 51 -8.48 12.54 6.56
CA GLY A 51 -8.03 13.89 6.18
C GLY A 51 -6.73 13.91 5.36
N TYR A 52 -6.15 12.76 5.05
CA TYR A 52 -4.99 12.69 4.14
C TYR A 52 -5.41 12.88 2.68
N ASN A 53 -4.52 13.47 1.89
CA ASN A 53 -4.68 13.51 0.44
C ASN A 53 -4.22 12.17 -0.17
N PRO A 54 -5.11 11.38 -0.79
CA PRO A 54 -4.74 10.10 -1.38
C PRO A 54 -3.76 10.23 -2.56
N VAL A 55 -3.65 11.41 -3.17
CA VAL A 55 -2.67 11.67 -4.26
C VAL A 55 -1.25 11.76 -3.72
N SER A 56 -1.06 12.20 -2.48
CA SER A 56 0.27 12.33 -1.87
C SER A 56 0.72 11.07 -1.12
N VAL A 57 -0.11 10.04 -1.05
CA VAL A 57 0.20 8.77 -0.37
C VAL A 57 0.56 7.73 -1.42
N PRO A 58 1.86 7.42 -1.61
CA PRO A 58 2.26 6.34 -2.51
C PRO A 58 1.82 4.98 -1.93
N PHE A 59 1.36 4.13 -2.83
CA PHE A 59 1.02 2.74 -2.55
C PHE A 59 2.07 1.86 -3.22
N MET A 60 2.79 1.05 -2.43
CA MET A 60 3.83 0.17 -2.94
C MET A 60 3.47 -1.29 -2.64
N PRO A 61 3.26 -2.14 -3.66
CA PRO A 61 3.14 -3.58 -3.46
C PRO A 61 4.51 -4.14 -3.13
N ILE A 62 4.63 -4.86 -2.02
CA ILE A 62 5.88 -5.47 -1.56
C ILE A 62 5.65 -6.93 -1.14
N SER A 63 6.71 -7.72 -1.13
CA SER A 63 6.77 -8.97 -0.37
C SER A 63 7.95 -8.95 0.57
N GLY A 64 7.67 -8.82 1.87
CA GLY A 64 8.70 -8.86 2.90
C GLY A 64 9.38 -10.23 3.04
N TRP A 65 8.76 -11.31 2.57
CA TRP A 65 9.32 -12.66 2.63
C TRP A 65 10.26 -12.94 1.47
N VAL A 66 9.86 -12.57 0.25
CA VAL A 66 10.64 -12.82 -0.96
C VAL A 66 11.68 -11.73 -1.21
N GLY A 67 11.47 -10.52 -0.71
CA GLY A 67 12.33 -9.36 -0.99
C GLY A 67 11.79 -8.42 -2.05
N ASP A 68 10.65 -8.73 -2.66
CA ASP A 68 10.14 -8.02 -3.83
C ASP A 68 9.74 -6.57 -3.52
N ASN A 69 10.19 -5.65 -4.38
CA ASN A 69 9.94 -4.21 -4.30
C ASN A 69 10.40 -3.54 -2.99
N MET A 70 11.37 -4.14 -2.28
CA MET A 70 11.97 -3.52 -1.08
C MET A 70 13.17 -2.63 -1.40
N LEU A 71 14.00 -3.02 -2.37
CA LEU A 71 15.19 -2.28 -2.80
C LEU A 71 15.24 -2.15 -4.32
N GLU A 72 14.89 -3.22 -5.03
CA GLU A 72 14.86 -3.28 -6.49
C GLU A 72 13.44 -3.64 -6.98
N GLU A 73 13.12 -3.23 -8.20
CA GLU A 73 11.85 -3.59 -8.84
C GLU A 73 11.80 -5.10 -9.07
N SER A 74 10.71 -5.72 -8.66
CA SER A 74 10.48 -7.15 -8.84
C SER A 74 10.03 -7.48 -10.25
N SER A 75 10.63 -8.51 -10.85
CA SER A 75 10.16 -9.11 -12.09
C SER A 75 8.79 -9.80 -11.98
N ASN A 76 8.34 -10.11 -10.75
CA ASN A 76 7.07 -10.80 -10.48
C ASN A 76 5.86 -9.86 -10.61
N MET A 77 6.08 -8.55 -10.59
CA MET A 77 5.03 -7.52 -10.68
C MET A 77 5.27 -6.57 -11.87
N PRO A 78 5.33 -7.07 -13.12
CA PRO A 78 5.63 -6.24 -14.30
C PRO A 78 4.54 -5.18 -14.59
N TRP A 79 3.36 -5.34 -13.99
CA TRP A 79 2.25 -4.38 -14.06
C TRP A 79 2.45 -3.17 -13.14
N PHE A 80 3.25 -3.31 -12.08
CA PHE A 80 3.55 -2.21 -11.18
C PHE A 80 4.72 -1.39 -11.76
N LYS A 81 4.45 -0.11 -12.04
CA LYS A 81 5.46 0.85 -12.48
C LYS A 81 5.56 1.96 -11.44
N CYS A 82 6.76 2.15 -10.91
CA CYS A 82 7.10 3.25 -9.99
C CYS A 82 7.00 4.62 -10.68
#